data_AF-A0A2U9NJE2-F1
#
_entry.id   AF-A0A2U9NJE2-F1
#
_cell.length_a   1.000
_cell.length_b   1.000
_cell.length_c   1.000
_cell.angle_alpha   90.00
_cell.angle_beta   90.00
_cell.angle_gamma   90.00
#
_symmetry.space_group_name_H-M   'P 1'
#
loop_
_entity.id
_entity.type
_entity.pdbx_description
1 polymer ?
#
loop_
_entity_poly.entity_id
_entity_poly.type
_entity_poly.pdbx_seq_one_letter_code
_entity_poly.pdbx_strand_id
1 'polypeptide(L)'
;SPAWYPVDYQQSPYYEIVFINQTLWFQYLALMNCYLDGLFTIIMVSIANQCKLLCDNLRNIDEFNRRNCEIPGYNNALKILVGHHRGILMLSKEANMVFNMSVAYQMCTSVLAICMTMFRLSIVAPLTGEFFTLIFYQTGLFLEILLYCWSGNQVISTSNEISLAGYETDWIDSSIEFKKHLLFFIRGTQEPIRLYALQFFTLSLETFIKILRMSWSYFALLQQMNNANK
;
A
#
# COMPACT_ATOMS: atom_id res chain seq x y z
N SER A 1 14.07 -21.76 -18.91
CA SER A 1 14.49 -22.41 -17.64
C SER A 1 14.37 -23.92 -17.82
N PRO A 2 15.35 -24.76 -17.44
CA PRO A 2 15.25 -26.20 -17.62
C PRO A 2 14.25 -26.77 -16.60
N ALA A 3 12.98 -26.82 -16.96
CA ALA A 3 11.98 -27.63 -16.28
C ALA A 3 12.05 -29.05 -16.86
N TRP A 4 11.97 -30.07 -16.00
CA TRP A 4 11.93 -31.46 -16.45
C TRP A 4 10.58 -31.75 -17.10
N TYR A 5 10.59 -32.25 -18.33
CA TYR A 5 9.40 -32.66 -19.06
C TYR A 5 9.48 -34.16 -19.37
N PRO A 6 8.37 -34.90 -19.26
CA PRO A 6 8.32 -36.33 -19.60
C PRO A 6 8.37 -36.62 -21.10
N VAL A 7 8.47 -35.58 -21.94
CA VAL A 7 8.49 -35.65 -23.41
C VAL A 7 9.77 -35.00 -23.92
N ASP A 8 10.34 -35.55 -24.99
CA ASP A 8 11.59 -35.09 -25.60
C ASP A 8 11.39 -33.72 -26.28
N TYR A 9 11.57 -32.65 -25.50
CA TYR A 9 11.27 -31.27 -25.88
C TYR A 9 12.25 -30.67 -26.90
N GLN A 10 13.26 -31.43 -27.35
CA GLN A 10 14.21 -30.98 -28.37
C GLN A 10 13.72 -31.23 -29.81
N GLN A 11 12.60 -31.94 -29.99
CA GLN A 11 12.00 -32.20 -31.30
C GLN A 11 10.75 -31.34 -31.54
N SER A 12 10.61 -30.79 -32.76
CA SER A 12 9.35 -30.16 -33.19
C SER A 12 8.27 -31.24 -33.35
N PRO A 13 7.03 -31.06 -32.85
CA PRO A 13 6.41 -29.82 -32.37
C PRO A 13 6.41 -29.63 -30.83
N TYR A 14 7.02 -30.55 -30.06
CA TYR A 14 6.93 -30.52 -28.59
C TYR A 14 7.62 -29.31 -27.96
N TYR A 15 8.75 -28.86 -28.54
CA TYR A 15 9.42 -27.63 -28.11
C TYR A 15 8.48 -26.42 -28.15
N GLU A 16 7.80 -26.23 -29.28
CA GLU A 16 6.93 -25.09 -29.54
C GLU A 16 5.74 -25.10 -28.59
N ILE A 17 5.13 -26.26 -28.38
CA ILE A 17 4.01 -26.45 -27.44
C ILE A 17 4.43 -26.11 -26.00
N VAL A 18 5.59 -26.62 -25.56
CA VAL A 18 6.10 -26.34 -24.21
C VAL A 18 6.43 -24.86 -24.04
N PHE A 19 7.04 -24.23 -25.04
CA PHE A 19 7.37 -22.81 -25.02
C PHE A 19 6.13 -21.92 -24.95
N ILE A 20 5.11 -22.20 -25.77
CA ILE A 20 3.82 -21.50 -25.75
C ILE A 20 3.16 -21.68 -24.38
N ASN A 21 3.09 -22.91 -23.88
CA ASN A 21 2.51 -23.20 -22.57
C ASN A 21 3.24 -22.44 -21.45
N GLN A 22 4.58 -22.48 -21.40
CA GLN A 22 5.36 -21.73 -20.40
C GLN A 22 5.07 -20.23 -20.47
N THR A 23 5.05 -19.65 -21.68
CA THR A 23 4.80 -18.22 -21.88
C THR A 23 3.41 -17.82 -21.40
N LEU A 24 2.39 -18.63 -21.69
CA LEU A 24 1.02 -18.41 -21.22
C LEU A 24 0.93 -18.46 -19.68
N TRP A 25 1.61 -19.41 -19.04
CA TRP A 25 1.65 -19.49 -17.57
C TRP A 25 2.32 -18.26 -16.95
N PHE A 26 3.44 -17.80 -17.49
CA PHE A 26 4.10 -16.58 -17.01
C PHE A 26 3.23 -15.34 -17.18
N GLN A 27 2.56 -15.20 -18.32
CA GLN A 27 1.62 -14.10 -18.56
C GLN A 27 0.45 -14.13 -17.58
N TYR A 28 -0.12 -15.31 -17.35
CA TYR A 28 -1.22 -15.49 -16.39
C TYR A 28 -0.81 -15.10 -14.96
N LEU A 29 0.37 -15.57 -14.50
CA LEU A 29 0.90 -15.21 -13.18
C LEU A 29 1.16 -13.71 -13.06
N ALA A 30 1.74 -13.08 -14.09
CA ALA A 30 2.00 -11.65 -14.10
C ALA A 30 0.69 -10.83 -14.03
N LEU A 31 -0.33 -11.25 -14.77
CA LEU A 31 -1.66 -10.62 -14.73
C LEU A 31 -2.31 -10.76 -13.36
N MET A 32 -2.22 -11.95 -12.74
CA MET A 32 -2.74 -12.18 -11.41
C MET A 32 -2.02 -11.34 -10.35
N ASN A 33 -0.69 -11.16 -10.45
CA ASN A 33 0.03 -10.28 -9.54
C ASN A 33 -0.43 -8.83 -9.67
N CYS A 34 -0.50 -8.33 -10.91
CA CYS A 34 -0.95 -6.97 -11.18
C CYS A 34 -2.40 -6.74 -10.69
N TYR A 35 -3.26 -7.75 -10.82
CA TYR A 35 -4.62 -7.68 -10.27
C TYR A 35 -4.62 -7.59 -8.74
N LEU A 36 -3.79 -8.38 -8.05
CA LEU A 36 -3.67 -8.32 -6.59
C LEU A 36 -3.11 -6.97 -6.12
N ASP A 37 -2.08 -6.45 -6.78
CA ASP A 37 -1.48 -5.14 -6.50
C ASP A 37 -2.52 -4.01 -6.67
N GLY A 38 -3.27 -4.07 -7.77
CA GLY A 38 -4.34 -3.14 -8.08
C GLY A 38 -5.48 -3.20 -7.07
N LEU A 39 -5.96 -4.40 -6.76
CA LEU A 39 -7.04 -4.62 -5.78
C LEU A 39 -6.64 -4.10 -4.40
N PHE A 40 -5.43 -4.42 -3.94
CA PHE A 40 -4.90 -3.91 -2.67
C PHE A 40 -4.89 -2.38 -2.67
N THR A 41 -4.30 -1.77 -3.70
CA THR A 41 -4.18 -0.31 -3.80
C THR A 41 -5.55 0.37 -3.81
N ILE A 42 -6.51 -0.18 -4.54
CA ILE A 42 -7.88 0.34 -4.62
C ILE A 42 -8.53 0.30 -3.23
N ILE A 43 -8.48 -0.82 -2.51
CA ILE A 43 -9.05 -0.95 -1.17
C ILE A 43 -8.43 0.07 -0.21
N MET A 44 -7.11 0.24 -0.25
CA MET A 44 -6.39 1.19 0.58
C MET A 44 -6.80 2.64 0.31
N VAL A 45 -6.87 3.02 -0.97
CA VAL A 45 -7.34 4.34 -1.38
C VAL A 45 -8.82 4.54 -1.01
N SER A 46 -9.65 3.50 -1.13
CA SER A 46 -11.04 3.55 -0.68
C SER A 46 -11.13 3.81 0.83
N ILE A 47 -10.35 3.11 1.66
CA ILE A 47 -10.29 3.36 3.11
C ILE A 47 -9.89 4.81 3.39
N ALA A 48 -8.82 5.30 2.76
CA ALA A 48 -8.35 6.68 2.93
C ALA A 48 -9.42 7.71 2.51
N ASN A 49 -10.12 7.46 1.41
CA ASN A 49 -11.21 8.31 0.95
C ASN A 49 -12.41 8.29 1.92
N GLN A 50 -12.73 7.14 2.53
CA GLN A 50 -13.78 7.06 3.54
C GLN A 50 -13.40 7.82 4.82
N CYS A 51 -12.13 7.78 5.24
CA CYS A 51 -11.62 8.64 6.31
C CYS A 51 -11.78 10.12 5.95
N LYS A 52 -11.41 10.52 4.73
CA LYS A 52 -11.53 11.90 4.27
C LYS A 52 -12.99 12.36 4.23
N LEU A 53 -13.89 11.53 3.71
CA LEU A 53 -15.33 11.80 3.72
C LEU A 53 -15.87 11.97 5.15
N LEU A 54 -15.39 11.14 6.09
CA LEU A 54 -15.74 11.28 7.50
C LEU A 54 -15.25 12.62 8.08
N CYS A 55 -14.02 13.04 7.77
CA CYS A 55 -13.50 14.36 8.15
C CYS A 55 -14.36 15.49 7.60
N ASP A 56 -14.70 15.44 6.31
CA ASP A 56 -15.52 16.46 5.65
C ASP A 56 -16.93 16.54 6.25
N ASN A 57 -17.53 15.38 6.59
CA ASN A 57 -18.84 15.31 7.26
C ASN A 57 -18.79 15.82 8.71
N LEU A 58 -17.68 15.63 9.43
CA LEU A 58 -17.49 16.18 10.77
C LEU A 58 -17.35 17.70 10.75
N ARG A 59 -16.59 18.23 9.80
CA ARG A 59 -16.43 19.69 9.60
C ARG A 59 -17.75 20.35 9.20
N ASN A 60 -18.53 19.68 8.35
CA ASN A 60 -19.82 20.19 7.85
C ASN A 60 -21.03 19.50 8.51
N ILE A 61 -20.96 19.27 9.83
CA ILE A 61 -21.96 18.46 10.54
C ILE A 61 -23.38 19.02 10.41
N ASP A 62 -23.54 20.33 10.28
CA ASP A 62 -24.85 21.00 10.09
C ASP A 62 -25.53 20.61 8.78
N GLU A 63 -24.75 20.57 7.70
CA GLU A 63 -25.23 20.16 6.39
C GLU A 63 -25.47 18.65 6.37
N PHE A 64 -24.55 17.87 6.95
CA PHE A 64 -24.70 16.43 7.08
C PHE A 64 -25.96 16.04 7.86
N ASN A 65 -26.21 16.70 9.00
CA ASN A 65 -27.37 16.49 9.85
C ASN A 65 -28.68 16.76 9.08
N ARG A 66 -28.74 17.87 8.33
CA ARG A 66 -29.91 18.23 7.51
C ARG A 66 -30.19 17.23 6.38
N ARG A 67 -29.14 16.65 5.78
CA ARG A 67 -29.26 15.74 4.64
C ARG A 67 -29.56 14.30 5.04
N ASN A 68 -29.01 13.82 6.15
CA ASN A 68 -28.98 12.39 6.47
C ASN A 68 -29.83 11.99 7.68
N CYS A 69 -30.29 12.94 8.50
CA CYS A 69 -31.14 12.63 9.66
C CYS A 69 -32.61 12.91 9.35
N GLU A 70 -33.47 11.89 9.48
CA GLU A 70 -34.93 12.05 9.40
C GLU A 70 -35.44 13.00 10.50
N ILE A 71 -34.82 12.93 11.69
CA ILE A 71 -35.05 13.84 12.81
C ILE A 71 -33.74 14.61 13.07
N PRO A 72 -33.67 15.91 12.72
CA PRO A 72 -32.47 16.71 12.90
C PRO A 72 -32.00 16.71 14.35
N GLY A 73 -30.75 16.33 14.57
CA GLY A 73 -30.16 16.31 15.90
C GLY A 73 -28.69 15.92 15.85
N TYR A 74 -27.83 16.74 16.45
CA TYR A 74 -26.39 16.51 16.45
C TYR A 74 -25.98 15.15 17.02
N ASN A 75 -26.69 14.65 18.03
CA ASN A 75 -26.45 13.30 18.57
C ASN A 75 -26.75 12.19 17.56
N ASN A 76 -27.80 12.35 16.75
CA ASN A 76 -28.15 11.37 15.71
C ASN A 76 -27.11 11.40 14.58
N ALA A 77 -26.73 12.60 14.13
CA ALA A 77 -25.67 12.78 13.14
C ALA A 77 -24.36 12.15 13.61
N LEU A 78 -23.94 12.44 14.84
CA LEU A 78 -22.72 11.87 15.42
C LEU A 78 -22.80 10.34 15.52
N LYS A 79 -23.95 9.78 15.90
CA LYS A 79 -24.14 8.32 15.95
C LYS A 79 -23.92 7.66 14.59
N ILE A 80 -24.38 8.29 13.50
CA ILE A 80 -24.14 7.81 12.12
C ILE A 80 -22.65 7.89 11.79
N LEU A 81 -21.99 9.01 12.10
CA LEU A 81 -20.56 9.20 11.85
C LEU A 81 -19.68 8.21 12.64
N VAL A 82 -20.04 7.92 13.90
CA VAL A 82 -19.39 6.88 14.72
C VAL A 82 -19.59 5.49 14.10
N GLY A 83 -20.79 5.21 13.58
CA GLY A 83 -21.07 3.97 12.84
C GLY A 83 -20.21 3.85 11.58
N HIS A 84 -20.08 4.93 10.82
CA HIS A 84 -19.23 5.01 9.62
C HIS A 84 -17.76 4.79 9.97
N HIS A 85 -17.24 5.45 11.00
CA HIS A 85 -15.88 5.23 11.52
C HIS A 85 -15.63 3.76 11.90
N ARG A 86 -16.58 3.15 12.61
CA ARG A 86 -16.49 1.72 12.97
C ARG A 86 -16.44 0.82 11.73
N GLY A 87 -17.21 1.15 10.69
CA GLY A 87 -17.16 0.45 9.40
C GLY A 87 -15.79 0.56 8.73
N ILE A 88 -15.19 1.75 8.75
CA ILE A 88 -13.83 1.98 8.22
C ILE A 88 -12.79 1.13 8.97
N LEU A 89 -12.87 1.10 10.30
CA LEU A 89 -11.97 0.27 11.12
C LEU A 89 -12.12 -1.22 10.81
N MET A 90 -13.35 -1.70 10.63
CA MET A 90 -13.62 -3.09 10.27
C MET A 90 -13.05 -3.43 8.90
N LEU A 91 -13.31 -2.60 7.88
CA LEU A 91 -12.78 -2.77 6.54
C LEU A 91 -11.25 -2.77 6.53
N SER A 92 -10.62 -1.85 7.26
CA SER A 92 -9.16 -1.80 7.35
C SER A 92 -8.58 -3.06 8.03
N LYS A 93 -9.24 -3.56 9.07
CA LYS A 93 -8.81 -4.78 9.77
C LYS A 93 -8.92 -6.00 8.85
N GLU A 94 -10.03 -6.14 8.12
CA GLU A 94 -10.24 -7.24 7.16
C GLU A 94 -9.24 -7.15 6.00
N ALA A 95 -9.05 -5.96 5.41
CA ALA A 95 -8.05 -5.74 4.38
C ALA A 95 -6.64 -6.13 4.87
N ASN A 96 -6.26 -5.68 6.06
CA ASN A 96 -4.96 -6.03 6.64
C ASN A 96 -4.85 -7.54 6.86
N MET A 97 -5.89 -8.22 7.34
CA MET A 97 -5.87 -9.68 7.55
C MET A 97 -5.73 -10.46 6.23
N VAL A 98 -6.46 -10.07 5.19
CA VAL A 98 -6.46 -10.74 3.88
C VAL A 98 -5.12 -10.53 3.16
N PHE A 99 -4.60 -9.31 3.16
CA PHE A 99 -3.43 -8.96 2.36
C PHE A 99 -2.10 -9.05 3.11
N ASN A 100 -2.08 -9.27 4.44
CA ASN A 100 -0.84 -9.28 5.24
C ASN A 100 0.27 -10.14 4.61
N MET A 101 -0.05 -11.42 4.35
CA MET A 101 0.92 -12.38 3.84
C MET A 101 1.30 -12.10 2.39
N SER A 102 0.34 -11.70 1.57
CA SER A 102 0.59 -11.37 0.16
C SER A 102 1.51 -10.16 0.02
N VAL A 103 1.24 -9.09 0.78
CA VAL A 103 2.08 -7.88 0.80
C VAL A 103 3.46 -8.17 1.39
N ALA A 104 3.53 -8.99 2.43
CA ALA A 104 4.79 -9.45 3.01
C ALA A 104 5.66 -10.17 1.97
N TYR A 105 5.07 -11.15 1.28
CA TYR A 105 5.73 -11.90 0.23
C TYR A 105 6.22 -10.95 -0.88
N GLN A 106 5.33 -10.09 -1.38
CA GLN A 106 5.64 -9.11 -2.43
C GLN A 106 6.79 -8.19 -2.03
N MET A 107 6.76 -7.62 -0.81
CA MET A 107 7.85 -6.75 -0.34
C MET A 107 9.17 -7.50 -0.21
N CYS A 108 9.17 -8.72 0.32
CA CYS A 108 10.38 -9.53 0.40
C CYS A 108 10.95 -9.84 -0.99
N THR A 109 10.10 -10.22 -1.95
CA THR A 109 10.53 -10.51 -3.32
C THR A 109 11.05 -9.28 -4.03
N SER A 110 10.37 -8.12 -3.90
CA SER A 110 10.83 -6.88 -4.52
C SER A 110 12.16 -6.41 -3.91
N VAL A 111 12.37 -6.54 -2.59
CA VAL A 111 13.65 -6.20 -1.95
C VAL A 111 14.79 -7.11 -2.42
N LEU A 112 14.56 -8.43 -2.50
CA LEU A 112 15.55 -9.37 -3.04
C LEU A 112 15.86 -9.08 -4.51
N ALA A 113 14.84 -8.78 -5.31
CA ALA A 113 15.01 -8.38 -6.70
C ALA A 113 15.86 -7.11 -6.81
N ILE A 114 15.58 -6.07 -6.00
CA ILE A 114 16.37 -4.83 -5.91
C ILE A 114 17.84 -5.13 -5.61
N CYS A 115 18.13 -5.98 -4.62
CA CYS A 115 19.50 -6.34 -4.28
C CYS A 115 20.22 -7.03 -5.45
N MET A 116 19.54 -7.96 -6.13
CA MET A 116 20.11 -8.70 -7.27
C MET A 116 20.33 -7.81 -8.49
N THR A 117 19.39 -6.91 -8.79
CA THR A 117 19.51 -5.97 -9.91
C THR A 117 20.57 -4.92 -9.66
N MET A 118 20.71 -4.42 -8.43
CA MET A 118 21.81 -3.53 -8.04
C MET A 118 23.17 -4.22 -8.16
N PHE A 119 23.27 -5.48 -7.77
CA PHE A 119 24.50 -6.26 -7.98
C PHE A 119 24.83 -6.39 -9.46
N ARG A 120 23.86 -6.74 -10.31
CA ARG A 120 24.04 -6.78 -11.77
C ARG A 120 24.49 -5.43 -12.33
N LEU A 121 23.86 -4.33 -11.89
CA LEU A 121 24.22 -2.97 -12.27
C LEU A 121 25.67 -2.60 -11.88
N SER A 122 26.20 -3.16 -10.80
CA SER A 122 27.58 -2.89 -10.38
C SER A 122 28.64 -3.55 -11.28
N ILE A 123 28.29 -4.63 -11.99
CA ILE A 123 29.21 -5.42 -12.81
C ILE A 123 29.08 -5.08 -14.30
N VAL A 124 27.86 -4.80 -14.78
CA VAL A 124 27.61 -4.50 -16.19
C VAL A 124 28.35 -3.24 -16.62
N ALA A 125 28.82 -3.21 -17.87
CA ALA A 125 29.49 -2.03 -18.41
C ALA A 125 28.50 -0.85 -18.50
N PRO A 126 28.91 0.36 -18.06
CA PRO A 126 28.03 1.52 -18.09
C PRO A 126 27.66 1.89 -19.53
N LEU A 127 26.48 2.50 -19.70
CA LEU A 127 25.96 2.99 -21.00
C LEU A 127 25.71 1.91 -22.08
N THR A 128 25.63 0.64 -21.68
CA THR A 128 25.18 -0.44 -22.58
C THR A 128 23.66 -0.56 -22.60
N GLY A 129 23.10 -1.23 -23.63
CA GLY A 129 21.66 -1.50 -23.70
C GLY A 129 21.15 -2.29 -22.47
N GLU A 130 21.93 -3.29 -22.03
CA GLU A 130 21.63 -4.07 -20.82
C GLU A 130 21.58 -3.19 -19.55
N PHE A 131 22.49 -2.23 -19.42
CA PHE A 131 22.50 -1.27 -18.30
C PHE A 131 21.21 -0.45 -18.24
N PHE A 132 20.71 0.06 -19.38
CA PHE A 132 19.45 0.80 -19.40
C PHE A 132 18.24 -0.09 -19.08
N THR A 133 18.21 -1.33 -19.57
CA THR A 133 17.15 -2.29 -19.21
C THR A 133 17.14 -2.57 -17.71
N LEU A 134 18.30 -2.74 -17.10
CA LEU A 134 18.41 -2.97 -15.65
C LEU A 134 17.98 -1.74 -14.84
N ILE A 135 18.32 -0.52 -15.25
CA ILE A 135 17.84 0.71 -14.60
C ILE A 135 16.32 0.83 -14.69
N PHE A 136 15.74 0.57 -15.86
CA PHE A 136 14.30 0.63 -16.05
C PHE A 136 13.60 -0.37 -15.13
N TYR A 137 14.08 -1.62 -15.08
CA TYR A 137 13.56 -2.66 -14.20
C TYR A 137 13.71 -2.28 -12.71
N GLN A 138 14.88 -1.78 -12.31
CA GLN A 138 15.15 -1.28 -10.95
C GLN A 138 14.18 -0.17 -10.53
N THR A 139 13.87 0.75 -11.45
CA THR A 139 12.94 1.85 -11.22
C THR A 139 11.51 1.33 -11.05
N GLY A 140 11.11 0.34 -11.86
CA GLY A 140 9.83 -0.35 -11.70
C GLY A 140 9.65 -0.97 -10.32
N LEU A 141 10.66 -1.67 -9.81
CA LEU A 141 10.64 -2.26 -8.47
C LEU A 141 10.48 -1.20 -7.37
N PHE A 142 11.14 -0.05 -7.49
CA PHE A 142 10.97 1.04 -6.52
C PHE A 142 9.59 1.69 -6.61
N LEU A 143 9.03 1.86 -7.82
CA LEU A 143 7.68 2.40 -8.00
C LEU A 143 6.62 1.47 -7.41
N GLU A 144 6.78 0.16 -7.56
CA GLU A 144 5.90 -0.83 -6.95
C GLU A 144 5.89 -0.70 -5.42
N ILE A 145 7.06 -0.72 -4.76
CA ILE A 145 7.15 -0.54 -3.30
C ILE A 145 6.61 0.84 -2.88
N LEU A 146 6.89 1.89 -3.67
CA LEU A 146 6.36 3.22 -3.43
C LEU A 146 4.82 3.23 -3.44
N LEU A 147 4.17 2.55 -4.38
CA LEU A 147 2.71 2.48 -4.48
C LEU A 147 2.09 1.86 -3.22
N TYR A 148 2.68 0.76 -2.74
CA TYR A 148 2.28 0.10 -1.49
C TYR A 148 2.44 1.02 -0.27
N CYS A 149 3.61 1.64 -0.13
CA CYS A 149 3.91 2.53 0.99
C CYS A 149 3.10 3.83 0.95
N TRP A 150 2.86 4.37 -0.24
CA TRP A 150 2.07 5.59 -0.45
C TRP A 150 0.60 5.35 -0.10
N SER A 151 0.00 4.27 -0.58
CA SER A 151 -1.41 3.93 -0.27
C SER A 151 -1.62 3.68 1.23
N GLY A 152 -0.69 2.98 1.88
CA GLY A 152 -0.64 2.85 3.34
C GLY A 152 -0.53 4.19 4.07
N ASN A 153 0.37 5.06 3.60
CA ASN A 153 0.56 6.38 4.18
C ASN A 153 -0.68 7.28 4.05
N GLN A 154 -1.44 7.17 2.95
CA GLN A 154 -2.68 7.93 2.79
C GLN A 154 -3.73 7.54 3.83
N VAL A 155 -3.86 6.25 4.15
CA VAL A 155 -4.74 5.79 5.24
C VAL A 155 -4.29 6.35 6.59
N ILE A 156 -2.98 6.29 6.88
CA ILE A 156 -2.42 6.84 8.12
C ILE A 156 -2.69 8.35 8.22
N SER A 157 -2.40 9.10 7.17
CA SER A 157 -2.55 10.57 7.16
C SER A 157 -4.01 11.00 7.32
N THR A 158 -4.91 10.41 6.54
CA THR A 158 -6.34 10.77 6.55
C THR A 158 -7.03 10.34 7.84
N SER A 159 -6.67 9.18 8.40
CA SER A 159 -7.24 8.74 9.69
C SER A 159 -6.78 9.60 10.86
N ASN A 160 -5.53 10.07 10.85
CA ASN A 160 -5.02 10.97 11.88
C ASN A 160 -5.77 12.32 11.92
N GLU A 161 -6.25 12.78 10.76
CA GLU A 161 -6.99 14.03 10.61
C GLU A 161 -8.40 13.97 11.23
N ILE A 162 -8.98 12.77 11.42
CA ILE A 162 -10.35 12.60 11.96
C ILE A 162 -10.49 13.25 13.33
N SER A 163 -9.46 13.13 14.18
CA SER A 163 -9.46 13.73 15.52
C SER A 163 -9.51 15.26 15.47
N LEU A 164 -8.76 15.86 14.53
CA LEU A 164 -8.75 17.30 14.28
C LEU A 164 -10.09 17.75 13.67
N ALA A 165 -10.60 17.02 12.68
CA ALA A 165 -11.88 17.32 12.04
C ALA A 165 -13.05 17.30 13.04
N GLY A 166 -13.03 16.39 14.01
CA GLY A 166 -14.01 16.38 15.10
C GLY A 166 -13.88 17.58 16.06
N TYR A 167 -12.67 18.10 16.26
CA TYR A 167 -12.45 19.31 17.05
C TYR A 167 -12.89 20.59 16.30
N GLU A 168 -12.73 20.61 14.98
CA GLU A 168 -13.12 21.69 14.08
C GLU A 168 -14.64 21.79 13.81
N THR A 169 -15.43 20.83 14.31
CA THR A 169 -16.89 20.90 14.26
C THR A 169 -17.42 22.13 15.01
N ASP A 170 -18.55 22.72 14.60
CA ASP A 170 -19.22 23.84 15.30
C ASP A 170 -19.91 23.39 16.61
N TRP A 171 -19.13 22.89 17.57
CA TRP A 171 -19.62 22.29 18.82
C TRP A 171 -19.84 23.31 19.95
N ILE A 172 -19.43 24.57 19.82
CA ILE A 172 -19.46 25.56 20.91
C ILE A 172 -20.89 25.81 21.43
N ASP A 173 -21.85 25.98 20.54
CA ASP A 173 -23.25 26.28 20.88
C ASP A 173 -24.13 25.02 21.03
N SER A 174 -23.52 23.84 20.90
CA SER A 174 -24.21 22.55 20.98
C SER A 174 -24.53 22.11 22.43
N SER A 175 -25.39 21.10 22.55
CA SER A 175 -25.78 20.53 23.85
C SER A 175 -24.61 19.89 24.60
N ILE A 176 -24.68 19.89 25.94
CA ILE A 176 -23.66 19.25 26.80
C ILE A 176 -23.52 17.76 26.49
N GLU A 177 -24.63 17.10 26.13
CA GLU A 177 -24.63 15.69 25.74
C GLU A 177 -23.79 15.46 24.48
N PHE A 178 -24.02 16.26 23.43
CA PHE A 178 -23.25 16.15 22.19
C PHE A 178 -21.77 16.42 22.42
N LYS A 179 -21.42 17.47 23.19
CA LYS A 179 -20.02 17.79 23.53
C LYS A 179 -19.30 16.60 24.18
N LYS A 180 -19.98 15.89 25.11
CA LYS A 180 -19.43 14.69 25.75
C LYS A 180 -19.22 13.56 24.76
N HIS A 181 -20.21 13.26 23.92
CA HIS A 181 -20.09 12.20 22.91
C HIS A 181 -18.99 12.50 21.88
N LEU A 182 -18.89 13.75 21.43
CA LEU A 182 -17.86 14.20 20.51
C LEU A 182 -16.47 14.05 21.12
N LEU A 183 -16.31 14.40 22.41
CA LEU A 183 -15.03 14.24 23.11
C LEU A 183 -14.59 12.76 23.19
N PHE A 184 -15.52 11.85 23.48
CA PHE A 184 -15.24 10.40 23.45
C PHE A 184 -14.84 9.93 22.06
N PHE A 185 -15.51 10.43 21.03
CA PHE A 185 -15.18 10.12 19.64
C PHE A 185 -13.78 10.62 19.26
N ILE A 186 -13.46 11.90 19.52
CA ILE A 186 -12.13 12.48 19.28
C ILE A 186 -11.06 11.68 20.01
N ARG A 187 -11.29 11.31 21.28
CA ARG A 187 -10.37 10.49 22.05
C ARG A 187 -10.15 9.11 21.42
N GLY A 188 -11.19 8.52 20.83
CA GLY A 188 -11.13 7.24 20.13
C GLY A 188 -10.44 7.27 18.76
N THR A 189 -10.25 8.46 18.17
CA THR A 189 -9.66 8.64 16.83
C THR A 189 -8.23 9.20 16.85
N GLN A 190 -7.61 9.31 18.03
CA GLN A 190 -6.23 9.80 18.16
C GLN A 190 -5.17 8.81 17.67
N GLU A 191 -5.50 7.52 17.63
CA GLU A 191 -4.62 6.50 17.06
C GLU A 191 -4.94 6.32 15.57
N PRO A 192 -4.00 6.64 14.66
CA PRO A 192 -4.23 6.49 13.23
C PRO A 192 -4.30 5.03 12.84
N ILE A 193 -5.06 4.78 11.77
CA ILE A 193 -5.20 3.45 11.17
C ILE A 193 -3.89 3.10 10.47
N ARG A 194 -3.26 2.00 10.89
CA ARG A 194 -2.00 1.49 10.31
C ARG A 194 -2.21 0.10 9.73
N LEU A 195 -1.67 -0.12 8.53
CA LEU A 195 -1.55 -1.44 7.95
C LEU A 195 -0.12 -1.95 8.04
N TYR A 196 -0.01 -3.27 8.19
CA TYR A 196 1.24 -3.94 8.49
C TYR A 196 1.53 -5.06 7.48
N ALA A 197 2.77 -5.10 7.00
CA ALA A 197 3.34 -6.28 6.36
C ALA A 197 4.13 -7.09 7.41
N LEU A 198 4.00 -8.42 7.42
CA LEU A 198 4.59 -9.33 8.42
C LEU A 198 4.23 -8.98 9.87
N GLN A 199 3.16 -8.21 10.10
CA GLN A 199 2.78 -7.66 11.42
C GLN A 199 3.80 -6.68 12.06
N PHE A 200 4.97 -6.46 11.45
CA PHE A 200 6.03 -5.60 12.02
C PHE A 200 6.31 -4.34 11.18
N PHE A 201 6.17 -4.41 9.86
CA PHE A 201 6.48 -3.29 8.98
C PHE A 201 5.22 -2.51 8.64
N THR A 202 5.10 -1.29 9.17
CA THR A 202 4.04 -0.39 8.75
C THR A 202 4.26 0.07 7.32
N LEU A 203 3.22 -0.03 6.49
CA LEU A 203 3.21 0.50 5.13
C LEU A 203 3.16 2.03 5.18
N SER A 204 4.33 2.67 5.10
CA SER A 204 4.46 4.12 5.18
C SER A 204 5.58 4.63 4.27
N LEU A 205 5.54 5.92 3.93
CA LEU A 205 6.61 6.56 3.16
C LEU A 205 7.94 6.52 3.91
N GLU A 206 7.92 6.49 5.24
CA GLU A 206 9.13 6.32 6.05
C GLU A 206 9.80 4.97 5.79
N THR A 207 9.01 3.88 5.72
CA THR A 207 9.52 2.55 5.36
C THR A 207 10.12 2.54 3.97
N PHE A 208 9.47 3.18 2.99
CA PHE A 208 10.02 3.32 1.64
C PHE A 208 11.37 4.07 1.62
N ILE A 209 11.48 5.20 2.33
CA ILE A 209 12.72 5.97 2.42
C ILE A 209 13.83 5.13 3.07
N LYS A 210 13.51 4.33 4.09
CA LYS A 210 14.46 3.38 4.70
C LYS A 210 14.96 2.38 3.66
N ILE A 211 14.08 1.78 2.86
CA ILE A 211 14.45 0.85 1.79
C ILE A 211 15.36 1.52 0.75
N LEU A 212 15.04 2.73 0.29
CA LEU A 212 15.88 3.48 -0.66
C LEU A 212 17.29 3.73 -0.10
N ARG A 213 17.39 4.21 1.15
CA ARG A 213 18.68 4.50 1.79
C ARG A 213 19.53 3.24 1.96
N MET A 214 18.92 2.14 2.39
CA MET A 214 19.61 0.85 2.50
C MET A 214 20.09 0.35 1.14
N SER A 215 19.25 0.45 0.12
CA SER A 215 19.57 0.03 -1.25
C SER A 215 20.74 0.85 -1.82
N TRP A 216 20.72 2.18 -1.65
CA TRP A 216 21.83 3.05 -2.08
C TRP A 216 23.13 2.73 -1.35
N SER A 217 23.07 2.54 -0.02
CA SER A 217 24.25 2.20 0.77
C SER A 217 24.86 0.86 0.33
N TYR A 218 24.02 -0.14 0.07
CA TYR A 218 24.43 -1.43 -0.47
C TYR A 218 25.07 -1.29 -1.86
N PHE A 219 24.45 -0.53 -2.77
CA PHE A 219 25.00 -0.29 -4.10
C PHE A 219 26.37 0.42 -4.07
N ALA A 220 26.51 1.46 -3.25
CA ALA A 220 27.77 2.18 -3.08
C ALA A 220 28.89 1.24 -2.56
N LEU A 221 28.57 0.38 -1.60
CA LEU A 221 29.51 -0.62 -1.08
C LEU A 221 29.93 -1.63 -2.16
N LEU A 222 28.99 -2.14 -2.95
CA LEU A 222 29.29 -3.04 -4.07
C LEU A 222 30.18 -2.36 -5.12
N GLN A 223 29.91 -1.10 -5.44
CA GLN A 223 30.73 -0.33 -6.38
C GLN A 223 32.15 -0.12 -5.86
N GLN A 224 32.31 0.18 -4.56
CA GLN A 224 33.61 0.31 -3.93
C GLN A 224 34.39 -1.00 -3.99
N MET A 225 33.76 -2.14 -3.68
CA MET A 225 34.40 -3.46 -3.76
C MET A 225 34.78 -3.84 -5.19
N ASN A 226 33.92 -3.55 -6.17
CA ASN A 226 34.21 -3.86 -7.57
C ASN A 226 35.35 -2.99 -8.12
N ASN A 227 35.42 -1.71 -7.70
CA ASN A 227 36.52 -0.82 -8.08
C ASN A 227 37.83 -1.20 -7.38
N ALA A 228 37.80 -1.71 -6.15
CA ALA A 228 38.99 -2.17 -5.43
C ALA A 228 39.58 -3.48 -5.99
N ASN A 229 38.77 -4.27 -6.71
CA ASN A 229 39.18 -5.53 -7.34
C ASN A 229 39.67 -5.38 -8.79
N LYS A 230 39.71 -4.16 -9.33
CA LYS A 230 40.25 -3.82 -10.67
C LYS A 230 41.62 -3.18 -10.55
#